data_AF-A0A9R1N6R9-F1
#
_entry.id   AF-A0A9R1N6R9-F1
#
_cell.length_a   1.000
_cell.length_b   1.000
_cell.length_c   1.000
_cell.angle_alpha   90.00
_cell.angle_beta   90.00
_cell.angle_gamma   90.00
#
_symmetry.space_group_name_H-M   'P 1'
#
loop_
_entity.id
_entity.type
_entity.pdbx_description
1 polymer ?
#
loop_
_entity_poly.entity_id
_entity_poly.type
_entity_poly.pdbx_seq_one_letter_code
_entity_poly.pdbx_strand_id
1 'polypeptide(L)'
;MALAFDEYGRPFIILREQEKKSRLQGLDAQKANIAAGKSVARILRTSLGPKGMDKMLQSPDGDVTITNDGATILELMDVDNQIAKLMVELSRSQDYDIGDGTTGVVVLAGSLLEQAEKLLERGIHPIRIAEGYEMASRIAVDHLESISTKYEFSATDIEPLVQTCMTTLSSKIVSRCKRALAEIAVKAVLAVADLERKDVNLDLIKVEGKVGGKLEDTELVQGIIVDKDMSHPQMPKRIEDAHIAILTCPFEPPKPKTKHKVDIDTVEKFQTLRGQEQKYFDDMVQKCKDVGATLVICQWGFDDEANHLLMQRELPAVRWVGGVELELIAIATGGRIVPRFQELTTEKLGKAGLVREKSFGTTKDRMLYIEKCANSKAVTIFIRGGNKMMIEETKRSIHDALCVARNLIINNSIVYGGGSAEISCSIAVDAAADRHPGVEQYAIRAFADALDAIPLALAENSGLPPIDTLTVVKSQHVKENNSRCGIDCNDVGTNDMKEQNVFETLIGKQQQILLATQVVKMILKIDDVITPSEY
;
A
#
# COMPACT_ATOMS: atom_id res chain seq x y z
N MET A 1 -25.64 -10.99 -40.36
CA MET A 1 -26.88 -11.75 -40.10
C MET A 1 -27.35 -12.33 -41.42
N ALA A 2 -27.32 -13.65 -41.58
CA ALA A 2 -27.92 -14.31 -42.73
C ALA A 2 -29.19 -15.03 -42.26
N LEU A 3 -30.33 -14.68 -42.85
CA LEU A 3 -31.60 -15.37 -42.63
C LEU A 3 -31.57 -16.60 -43.55
N ALA A 4 -31.57 -17.79 -42.96
CA ALA A 4 -31.56 -19.05 -43.69
C ALA A 4 -32.89 -19.78 -43.47
N PHE A 5 -33.26 -20.65 -44.40
CA PHE A 5 -34.50 -21.42 -44.36
C PHE A 5 -34.15 -22.91 -44.40
N ASP A 6 -34.82 -23.70 -43.56
CA ASP A 6 -34.72 -25.17 -43.57
C ASP A 6 -35.47 -25.74 -44.80
N GLU A 7 -35.33 -27.03 -45.09
CA GLU A 7 -36.00 -27.73 -46.21
C GLU A 7 -37.54 -27.60 -46.15
N TYR A 8 -38.09 -27.27 -44.98
CA TYR A 8 -39.51 -27.01 -44.74
C TYR A 8 -39.90 -25.51 -44.73
N GLY A 9 -39.01 -24.60 -45.16
CA GLY A 9 -39.30 -23.18 -45.31
C GLY A 9 -39.42 -22.39 -44.00
N ARG A 10 -38.99 -22.95 -42.87
CA ARG A 10 -38.97 -22.26 -41.58
C ARG A 10 -37.75 -21.34 -41.49
N PRO A 11 -37.92 -20.03 -41.22
CA PRO A 11 -36.79 -19.12 -41.08
C PRO A 11 -36.04 -19.38 -39.76
N PHE A 12 -34.73 -19.55 -39.83
CA PHE A 12 -33.83 -19.50 -38.69
C PHE A 12 -32.67 -18.53 -38.96
N ILE A 13 -32.17 -17.91 -37.90
CA ILE A 13 -31.13 -16.88 -38.01
C ILE A 13 -29.78 -17.53 -37.75
N ILE A 14 -28.88 -17.51 -38.74
CA ILE A 14 -27.49 -17.95 -38.54
C ILE A 14 -26.72 -16.77 -37.93
N LEU A 15 -26.45 -16.85 -36.63
CA LEU A 15 -25.54 -15.96 -35.92
C LEU A 15 -24.11 -16.47 -36.11
N ARG A 16 -23.31 -15.77 -36.94
CA ARG A 16 -21.92 -16.12 -37.29
C ARG A 16 -20.95 -16.14 -36.08
N GLU A 17 -21.42 -15.79 -34.88
CA GLU A 17 -20.62 -15.70 -33.64
C GLU A 17 -20.72 -16.92 -32.71
N GLN A 18 -21.64 -17.88 -32.93
CA GLN A 18 -21.83 -18.98 -31.98
C GLN A 18 -20.75 -20.08 -32.08
N GLU A 19 -20.17 -20.32 -33.26
CA GLU A 19 -19.13 -21.36 -33.42
C GLU A 19 -17.77 -20.99 -32.80
N LYS A 20 -17.57 -19.73 -32.38
CA LYS A 20 -16.28 -19.21 -31.86
C LYS A 20 -16.35 -18.73 -30.41
N LYS A 21 -17.23 -19.31 -29.60
CA LYS A 21 -17.32 -18.99 -28.17
C LYS A 21 -17.36 -20.29 -27.40
N SER A 22 -16.32 -20.57 -26.62
CA SER A 22 -16.36 -21.64 -25.62
C SER A 22 -17.26 -21.18 -24.48
N ARG A 23 -18.28 -21.98 -24.17
CA ARG A 23 -19.24 -21.72 -23.11
C ARG A 23 -19.20 -22.87 -22.12
N LEU A 24 -18.87 -22.56 -20.87
CA LEU A 24 -18.97 -23.49 -19.73
C LEU A 24 -20.23 -23.14 -18.95
N GLN A 25 -21.05 -24.13 -18.63
CA GLN A 25 -22.34 -23.94 -17.96
C GLN A 25 -22.46 -24.72 -16.66
N GLY A 26 -23.20 -24.15 -15.72
CA GLY A 26 -23.65 -24.78 -14.49
C GLY A 26 -22.48 -25.20 -13.59
N LEU A 27 -22.50 -26.47 -13.20
CA LEU A 27 -21.58 -27.00 -12.19
C LEU A 27 -20.12 -27.06 -12.68
N ASP A 28 -19.91 -27.31 -13.98
CA ASP A 28 -18.56 -27.36 -14.56
C ASP A 28 -17.91 -25.97 -14.60
N ALA A 29 -18.69 -24.92 -14.88
CA ALA A 29 -18.23 -23.53 -14.81
C ALA A 29 -17.81 -23.17 -13.37
N GLN A 30 -18.63 -23.54 -12.39
CA GLN A 30 -18.34 -23.28 -10.98
C GLN A 30 -17.10 -24.03 -10.50
N LYS A 31 -16.94 -25.30 -10.88
CA LYS A 31 -15.72 -26.07 -10.57
C LYS A 31 -14.48 -25.47 -11.20
N ALA A 32 -14.56 -25.04 -12.46
CA ALA A 32 -13.44 -24.36 -13.14
C ALA A 32 -13.06 -23.05 -12.44
N ASN A 33 -14.06 -22.26 -12.03
CA ASN A 33 -13.87 -21.01 -11.29
C ASN A 33 -13.22 -21.25 -9.93
N ILE A 34 -13.70 -22.24 -9.18
CA ILE A 34 -13.14 -22.61 -7.87
C ILE A 34 -11.69 -23.10 -8.01
N ALA A 35 -11.40 -23.93 -9.02
CA ALA A 35 -10.06 -24.43 -9.27
C ALA A 35 -9.05 -23.31 -9.55
N ALA A 36 -9.47 -22.26 -10.27
CA ALA A 36 -8.65 -21.08 -10.50
C ALA A 36 -8.35 -20.32 -9.20
N GLY A 37 -9.37 -20.01 -8.40
CA GLY A 37 -9.21 -19.32 -7.11
C GLY A 37 -8.34 -20.12 -6.12
N LYS A 38 -8.54 -21.45 -6.06
CA LYS A 38 -7.73 -22.37 -5.24
C LYS A 38 -6.26 -22.38 -5.66
N SER A 39 -5.98 -22.34 -6.96
CA SER A 39 -4.61 -22.33 -7.48
C SER A 39 -3.86 -21.07 -7.05
N VAL A 40 -4.50 -19.90 -7.15
CA VAL A 40 -3.93 -18.62 -6.68
C VAL A 40 -3.68 -18.64 -5.17
N ALA A 41 -4.66 -19.10 -4.38
CA ALA A 41 -4.52 -19.20 -2.94
C ALA A 41 -3.39 -20.15 -2.51
N ARG A 42 -3.18 -21.26 -3.23
CA ARG A 42 -2.09 -22.20 -2.95
C ARG A 42 -0.71 -21.61 -3.18
N ILE A 43 -0.54 -20.72 -4.17
CA ILE A 43 0.72 -20.03 -4.43
C ILE A 43 1.08 -19.14 -3.24
N LEU A 44 0.11 -18.36 -2.73
CA LEU A 44 0.31 -17.43 -1.62
C LEU A 44 0.35 -18.10 -0.24
N ARG A 45 -0.23 -19.30 -0.08
CA ARG A 45 -0.27 -20.02 1.22
C ARG A 45 1.12 -20.16 1.86
N THR A 46 2.15 -20.37 1.04
CA THR A 46 3.54 -20.54 1.51
C THR A 46 4.24 -19.23 1.91
N SER A 47 3.60 -18.08 1.68
CA SER A 47 4.07 -16.74 2.05
C SER A 47 3.44 -16.23 3.36
N LEU A 48 2.48 -16.98 3.91
CA LEU A 48 1.76 -16.58 5.12
C LEU A 48 2.59 -16.79 6.40
N GLY A 49 2.61 -15.77 7.27
CA GLY A 49 3.21 -15.84 8.61
C GLY A 49 4.69 -15.42 8.67
N PRO A 50 5.29 -15.41 9.87
CA PRO A 50 6.65 -14.92 10.07
C PRO A 50 7.74 -15.81 9.44
N LYS A 51 7.42 -17.07 9.19
CA LYS A 51 8.26 -18.05 8.48
C LYS A 51 7.82 -18.25 7.02
N GLY A 52 6.97 -17.37 6.50
CA GLY A 52 6.58 -17.37 5.09
C GLY A 52 7.78 -17.15 4.19
N MET A 53 7.77 -17.80 3.02
CA MET A 53 8.83 -17.66 2.02
C MET A 53 8.47 -16.63 0.96
N ASP A 54 9.42 -15.75 0.65
CA ASP A 54 9.31 -14.75 -0.41
C ASP A 54 9.11 -15.42 -1.79
N LYS A 55 8.47 -14.69 -2.71
CA LYS A 55 8.35 -15.07 -4.12
C LYS A 55 9.28 -14.24 -4.97
N MET A 56 9.99 -14.94 -5.86
CA MET A 56 10.81 -14.32 -6.90
C MET A 56 9.99 -14.21 -8.17
N LEU A 57 9.79 -12.99 -8.65
CA LEU A 57 9.00 -12.65 -9.81
C LEU A 57 9.90 -11.97 -10.83
N GLN A 58 9.76 -12.34 -12.10
CA GLN A 58 10.47 -11.72 -13.19
C GLN A 58 9.46 -11.03 -14.11
N SER A 59 9.63 -9.72 -14.28
CA SER A 59 8.80 -8.93 -15.19
C SER A 59 9.12 -9.28 -16.64
N PRO A 60 8.22 -8.99 -17.61
CA PRO A 60 8.49 -9.18 -19.03
C PRO A 60 9.75 -8.44 -19.52
N ASP A 61 10.08 -7.31 -18.89
CA ASP A 61 11.28 -6.52 -19.17
C ASP A 61 12.58 -7.11 -18.58
N GLY A 62 12.49 -8.21 -17.82
CA GLY A 62 13.61 -8.90 -17.18
C GLY A 62 13.94 -8.42 -15.77
N ASP A 63 13.23 -7.42 -15.26
CA ASP A 63 13.38 -6.91 -13.89
C ASP A 63 12.90 -7.95 -12.86
N VAL A 64 13.80 -8.28 -11.92
CA VAL A 64 13.55 -9.26 -10.85
C VAL A 64 13.08 -8.53 -9.60
N THR A 65 11.93 -8.95 -9.08
CA THR A 65 11.38 -8.50 -7.79
C THR A 65 11.26 -9.69 -6.85
N ILE A 66 11.70 -9.52 -5.61
CA ILE A 66 11.55 -10.49 -4.52
C ILE A 66 10.71 -9.82 -3.45
N THR A 67 9.58 -10.43 -3.09
CA THR A 67 8.62 -9.85 -2.13
C THR A 67 7.87 -10.96 -1.38
N ASN A 68 7.45 -10.66 -0.15
CA ASN A 68 6.51 -11.49 0.60
C ASN A 68 5.06 -10.94 0.57
N ASP A 69 4.88 -9.72 0.10
CA ASP A 69 3.57 -9.09 0.09
C ASP A 69 2.65 -9.71 -0.98
N GLY A 70 1.48 -10.18 -0.55
CA GLY A 70 0.51 -10.87 -1.39
C GLY A 70 -0.08 -10.00 -2.48
N ALA A 71 -0.34 -8.72 -2.19
CA ALA A 71 -0.91 -7.80 -3.19
C ALA A 71 0.09 -7.56 -4.32
N THR A 72 1.34 -7.25 -3.98
CA THR A 72 2.39 -7.07 -4.97
C THR A 72 2.65 -8.35 -5.78
N ILE A 73 2.65 -9.53 -5.14
CA ILE A 73 2.84 -10.80 -5.84
C ILE A 73 1.77 -11.00 -6.91
N LEU A 74 0.51 -10.72 -6.57
CA LEU A 74 -0.63 -10.90 -7.46
C LEU A 74 -0.69 -9.83 -8.56
N GLU A 75 -0.27 -8.60 -8.28
CA GLU A 75 -0.22 -7.52 -9.29
C GLU A 75 0.85 -7.75 -10.35
N LEU A 76 1.99 -8.33 -9.97
CA LEU A 76 3.09 -8.65 -10.88
C LEU A 76 2.88 -9.96 -11.64
N MET A 77 1.97 -10.82 -11.17
CA MET A 77 1.64 -12.07 -11.81
C MET A 77 0.70 -11.82 -12.99
N ASP A 78 1.09 -12.27 -14.19
CA ASP A 78 0.21 -12.21 -15.35
C ASP A 78 -0.85 -13.31 -15.26
N VAL A 79 -2.12 -12.92 -15.15
CA VAL A 79 -3.23 -13.84 -14.91
C VAL A 79 -4.31 -13.66 -15.97
N ASP A 80 -4.52 -14.70 -16.79
CA ASP A 80 -5.54 -14.70 -17.83
C ASP A 80 -6.95 -14.94 -17.27
N ASN A 81 -7.07 -15.81 -16.27
CA ASN A 81 -8.36 -16.22 -15.74
C ASN A 81 -9.04 -15.07 -14.99
N GLN A 82 -10.30 -14.79 -15.34
CA GLN A 82 -11.09 -13.70 -14.74
C GLN A 82 -11.30 -13.88 -13.22
N ILE A 83 -11.44 -15.11 -12.74
CA ILE A 83 -11.56 -15.37 -11.30
C ILE A 83 -10.25 -15.07 -10.58
N ALA A 84 -9.11 -15.33 -11.22
CA ALA A 84 -7.83 -14.99 -10.65
C ALA A 84 -7.64 -13.46 -10.61
N LYS A 85 -8.11 -12.72 -11.63
CA LYS A 85 -8.15 -11.24 -11.62
C LYS A 85 -9.00 -10.71 -10.46
N LEU A 86 -10.15 -11.32 -10.17
CA LEU A 86 -10.94 -10.97 -8.98
C LEU A 86 -10.17 -11.22 -7.66
N MET A 87 -9.34 -12.26 -7.58
CA MET A 87 -8.48 -12.48 -6.41
C MET A 87 -7.35 -11.44 -6.31
N VAL A 88 -6.84 -10.92 -7.44
CA VAL A 88 -5.89 -9.80 -7.45
C VAL A 88 -6.57 -8.53 -6.91
N GLU A 89 -7.76 -8.21 -7.41
CA GLU A 89 -8.54 -7.05 -6.94
C GLU A 89 -8.91 -7.15 -5.45
N LEU A 90 -9.22 -8.36 -4.97
CA LEU A 90 -9.45 -8.64 -3.55
C LEU A 90 -8.24 -8.25 -2.70
N SER A 91 -7.05 -8.73 -3.08
CA SER A 91 -5.81 -8.45 -2.35
C SER A 91 -5.47 -6.96 -2.38
N ARG A 92 -5.67 -6.31 -3.54
CA ARG A 92 -5.44 -4.87 -3.70
C ARG A 92 -6.39 -4.02 -2.86
N SER A 93 -7.66 -4.44 -2.73
CA SER A 93 -8.64 -3.75 -1.90
C SER A 93 -8.26 -3.83 -0.41
N GLN A 94 -7.81 -4.99 0.05
CA GLN A 94 -7.31 -5.18 1.42
C GLN A 94 -6.07 -4.32 1.70
N ASP A 95 -5.15 -4.23 0.73
CA ASP A 95 -3.94 -3.39 0.85
C ASP A 95 -4.29 -1.89 0.95
N TYR A 96 -5.22 -1.41 0.13
CA TYR A 96 -5.63 0.00 0.17
C TYR A 96 -6.35 0.39 1.48
N ASP A 97 -7.29 -0.45 1.94
CA ASP A 97 -8.10 -0.16 3.12
C ASP A 97 -7.34 -0.35 4.43
N ILE A 98 -6.60 -1.45 4.56
CA ILE A 98 -5.98 -1.88 5.82
C ILE A 98 -4.46 -1.86 5.74
N GLY A 99 -3.87 -2.19 4.58
CA GLY A 99 -2.42 -2.29 4.35
C GLY A 99 -1.75 -3.54 4.93
N ASP A 100 -2.50 -4.44 5.58
CA ASP A 100 -1.98 -5.71 6.07
C ASP A 100 -3.00 -6.83 5.85
N GLY A 101 -2.52 -8.08 5.82
CA GLY A 101 -3.33 -9.27 5.59
C GLY A 101 -3.71 -9.53 4.14
N THR A 102 -2.96 -8.96 3.19
CA THR A 102 -3.10 -9.18 1.74
C THR A 102 -3.03 -10.66 1.37
N THR A 103 -2.10 -11.41 1.96
CA THR A 103 -1.98 -12.86 1.78
C THR A 103 -3.11 -13.63 2.46
N GLY A 104 -3.45 -13.23 3.70
CA GLY A 104 -4.47 -13.90 4.52
C GLY A 104 -5.85 -13.89 3.89
N VAL A 105 -6.28 -12.76 3.31
CA VAL A 105 -7.62 -12.64 2.68
C VAL A 105 -7.76 -13.58 1.47
N VAL A 106 -6.70 -13.74 0.67
CA VAL A 106 -6.70 -14.61 -0.51
C VAL A 106 -6.68 -16.08 -0.10
N VAL A 107 -5.91 -16.44 0.93
CA VAL A 107 -5.88 -17.81 1.46
C VAL A 107 -7.24 -18.19 2.05
N LEU A 108 -7.89 -17.28 2.78
CA LEU A 108 -9.23 -17.49 3.33
C LEU A 108 -10.28 -17.68 2.21
N ALA A 109 -10.28 -16.79 1.22
CA ALA A 109 -11.19 -16.89 0.07
C ALA A 109 -11.00 -18.21 -0.70
N GLY A 110 -9.75 -18.63 -0.96
CA GLY A 110 -9.46 -19.91 -1.61
C GLY A 110 -9.93 -21.12 -0.79
N SER A 111 -9.80 -21.06 0.54
CA SER A 111 -10.27 -22.13 1.43
C SER A 111 -11.79 -22.21 1.47
N LEU A 112 -12.48 -21.07 1.47
CA LEU A 112 -13.95 -21.01 1.38
C LEU A 112 -14.47 -21.59 0.06
N LEU A 113 -13.77 -21.33 -1.06
CA LEU A 113 -14.09 -21.92 -2.36
C LEU A 113 -13.89 -23.43 -2.37
N GLU A 114 -12.80 -23.94 -1.76
CA GLU A 114 -12.56 -25.37 -1.63
C GLU A 114 -13.62 -26.08 -0.79
N GLN A 115 -14.08 -25.46 0.31
CA GLN A 115 -15.17 -26.03 1.09
C GLN A 115 -16.51 -25.93 0.34
N ALA A 116 -16.72 -24.88 -0.45
CA ALA A 116 -17.91 -24.74 -1.29
C ALA A 116 -17.97 -25.85 -2.36
N GLU A 117 -16.84 -26.22 -2.96
CA GLU A 117 -16.76 -27.34 -3.92
C GLU A 117 -17.31 -28.64 -3.32
N LYS A 118 -16.92 -28.98 -2.09
CA LYS A 118 -17.42 -30.18 -1.39
C LYS A 118 -18.92 -30.14 -1.16
N LEU A 119 -19.48 -28.96 -0.90
CA LEU A 119 -20.91 -28.77 -0.71
C LEU A 119 -21.68 -28.85 -2.04
N LEU A 120 -21.10 -28.33 -3.13
CA LEU A 120 -21.66 -28.46 -4.49
C LEU A 120 -21.71 -29.92 -4.93
N GLU A 121 -20.67 -30.71 -4.62
CA GLU A 121 -20.65 -32.15 -4.91
C GLU A 121 -21.70 -32.94 -4.13
N ARG A 122 -22.08 -32.46 -2.95
CA ARG A 122 -23.21 -32.99 -2.16
C ARG A 122 -24.58 -32.55 -2.70
N GLY A 123 -24.63 -31.75 -3.76
CA GLY A 123 -25.86 -31.29 -4.39
C GLY A 123 -26.50 -30.06 -3.72
N ILE A 124 -25.75 -29.32 -2.89
CA ILE A 124 -26.26 -28.08 -2.29
C ILE A 124 -26.20 -26.95 -3.32
N HIS A 125 -27.28 -26.17 -3.42
CA HIS A 125 -27.36 -25.06 -4.36
C HIS A 125 -26.37 -23.92 -4.01
N PRO A 126 -25.59 -23.38 -4.97
CA PRO A 126 -24.56 -22.34 -4.73
C PRO A 126 -25.07 -21.11 -3.98
N ILE A 127 -26.28 -20.65 -4.31
CA ILE A 127 -26.90 -19.48 -3.65
C ILE A 127 -27.12 -19.73 -2.15
N ARG A 128 -27.54 -20.94 -1.75
CA ARG A 128 -27.72 -21.29 -0.34
C ARG A 128 -26.40 -21.35 0.42
N ILE A 129 -25.33 -21.80 -0.25
CA ILE A 129 -23.97 -21.77 0.32
C ILE A 129 -23.55 -20.32 0.55
N ALA A 130 -23.78 -19.44 -0.43
CA ALA A 130 -23.44 -18.03 -0.33
C ALA A 130 -24.22 -17.30 0.79
N GLU A 131 -25.51 -17.60 0.95
CA GLU A 131 -26.33 -17.08 2.06
C GLU A 131 -25.83 -17.59 3.42
N GLY A 132 -25.51 -18.89 3.52
CA GLY A 132 -24.94 -19.49 4.73
C GLY A 132 -23.58 -18.90 5.12
N TYR A 133 -22.70 -18.64 4.15
CA TYR A 133 -21.42 -17.97 4.38
C TYR A 133 -21.58 -16.52 4.83
N GLU A 134 -22.58 -15.80 4.31
CA GLU A 134 -22.87 -14.43 4.77
C GLU A 134 -23.39 -14.39 6.21
N MET A 135 -24.17 -15.39 6.63
CA MET A 135 -24.56 -15.51 8.05
C MET A 135 -23.38 -15.87 8.93
N ALA A 136 -22.55 -16.82 8.52
CA ALA A 136 -21.36 -17.23 9.25
C ALA A 136 -20.35 -16.08 9.41
N SER A 137 -20.16 -15.25 8.39
CA SER A 137 -19.25 -14.12 8.45
C SER A 137 -19.70 -13.05 9.44
N ARG A 138 -21.01 -12.76 9.53
CA ARG A 138 -21.57 -11.84 10.54
C ARG A 138 -21.33 -12.37 11.95
N ILE A 139 -21.61 -13.65 12.19
CA ILE A 139 -21.37 -14.30 13.48
C ILE A 139 -19.88 -14.23 13.87
N ALA A 140 -18.97 -14.47 12.90
CA ALA A 140 -17.54 -14.36 13.14
C ALA A 140 -17.12 -12.92 13.47
N VAL A 141 -17.63 -11.92 12.76
CA VAL A 141 -17.34 -10.50 13.01
C VAL A 141 -17.85 -10.05 14.39
N ASP A 142 -19.06 -10.44 14.77
CA ASP A 142 -19.62 -10.15 16.09
C ASP A 142 -18.80 -10.82 17.21
N HIS A 143 -18.34 -12.05 16.97
CA HIS A 143 -17.47 -12.76 17.91
C HIS A 143 -16.09 -12.09 18.04
N LEU A 144 -15.51 -11.59 16.94
CA LEU A 144 -14.26 -10.82 16.95
C LEU A 144 -14.37 -9.57 17.83
N GLU A 145 -15.50 -8.87 17.81
CA GLU A 145 -15.73 -7.72 18.69
C GLU A 145 -15.76 -8.13 20.16
N SER A 146 -16.37 -9.27 20.48
CA SER A 146 -16.46 -9.78 21.84
C SER A 146 -15.12 -10.20 22.46
N ILE A 147 -14.20 -10.73 21.63
CA ILE A 147 -12.84 -11.13 22.07
C ILE A 147 -11.84 -9.98 22.03
N SER A 148 -12.23 -8.85 21.42
CA SER A 148 -11.33 -7.71 21.24
C SER A 148 -10.91 -7.13 22.59
N THR A 149 -9.64 -6.76 22.69
CA THR A 149 -9.11 -6.05 23.86
C THR A 149 -8.85 -4.62 23.44
N LYS A 150 -9.35 -3.65 24.22
CA LYS A 150 -9.01 -2.24 24.01
C LYS A 150 -7.60 -2.01 24.53
N TYR A 151 -6.74 -1.52 23.66
CA TYR A 151 -5.40 -1.08 24.02
C TYR A 151 -5.38 0.44 23.98
N GLU A 152 -5.55 1.06 25.15
CA GLU A 152 -5.46 2.52 25.25
C GLU A 152 -4.01 2.94 25.04
N PHE A 153 -3.77 3.72 23.99
CA PHE A 153 -2.50 4.40 23.77
C PHE A 153 -2.64 5.85 24.24
N SER A 154 -1.57 6.39 24.80
CA SER A 154 -1.45 7.81 25.10
C SER A 154 -0.35 8.40 24.23
N ALA A 155 -0.33 9.71 24.01
CA ALA A 155 0.77 10.37 23.29
C ALA A 155 2.15 10.13 23.95
N THR A 156 2.16 9.71 25.23
CA THR A 156 3.35 9.34 26.01
C THR A 156 3.69 7.86 25.98
N ASP A 157 2.74 6.97 25.73
CA ASP A 157 2.96 5.53 25.69
C ASP A 157 2.74 4.99 24.28
N ILE A 158 3.86 4.92 23.55
CA ILE A 158 3.95 4.55 22.14
C ILE A 158 4.24 3.05 21.99
N GLU A 159 4.64 2.38 23.08
CA GLU A 159 5.02 0.96 23.06
C GLU A 159 3.94 0.02 22.49
N PRO A 160 2.63 0.23 22.75
CA PRO A 160 1.58 -0.60 22.16
C PRO A 160 1.58 -0.59 20.62
N LEU A 161 1.64 0.62 20.05
CA LEU A 161 1.66 0.84 18.61
C LEU A 161 2.93 0.24 18.01
N VAL A 162 4.06 0.41 18.70
CA VAL A 162 5.34 -0.18 18.29
C VAL A 162 5.28 -1.70 18.31
N GLN A 163 4.68 -2.31 19.33
CA GLN A 163 4.52 -3.76 19.40
C GLN A 163 3.67 -4.30 18.24
N THR A 164 2.54 -3.66 17.91
CA THR A 164 1.72 -4.10 16.76
C THR A 164 2.45 -3.92 15.43
N CYS A 165 3.13 -2.78 15.23
CA CYS A 165 3.98 -2.57 14.04
C CYS A 165 5.17 -3.55 14.01
N MET A 166 5.70 -3.96 15.15
CA MET A 166 6.74 -4.99 15.21
C MET A 166 6.21 -6.35 14.76
N THR A 167 4.96 -6.70 15.09
CA THR A 167 4.32 -7.93 14.61
C THR A 167 4.25 -7.94 13.08
N THR A 168 3.79 -6.85 12.46
CA THR A 168 3.67 -6.77 10.98
C THR A 168 5.01 -6.77 10.26
N LEU A 169 6.03 -6.15 10.85
CA LEU A 169 7.39 -6.15 10.29
C LEU A 169 8.13 -7.48 10.51
N SER A 170 7.64 -8.35 11.40
CA SER A 170 8.34 -9.61 11.74
C SER A 170 8.31 -10.64 10.63
N SER A 171 7.32 -10.59 9.72
CA SER A 171 7.18 -11.53 8.60
C SER A 171 7.92 -11.12 7.33
N LYS A 172 8.71 -10.04 7.38
CA LYS A 172 9.35 -9.46 6.20
C LYS A 172 10.87 -9.53 6.30
N ILE A 173 11.55 -9.29 5.18
CA ILE A 173 13.01 -9.23 5.07
C ILE A 173 13.63 -8.28 6.13
N VAL A 174 12.84 -7.30 6.55
CA VAL A 174 13.21 -6.23 7.48
C VAL A 174 13.18 -6.64 8.97
N SER A 175 12.88 -7.92 9.25
CA SER A 175 12.78 -8.50 10.60
C SER A 175 13.98 -8.21 11.50
N ARG A 176 15.20 -8.10 10.94
CA ARG A 176 16.43 -7.80 11.70
C ARG A 176 16.40 -6.44 12.39
N CYS A 177 15.78 -5.43 11.77
CA CYS A 177 15.74 -4.04 12.26
C CYS A 177 14.31 -3.59 12.62
N LYS A 178 13.41 -4.55 12.92
CA LYS A 178 11.98 -4.27 13.09
C LYS A 178 11.64 -3.24 14.17
N ARG A 179 12.40 -3.19 15.27
CA ARG A 179 12.13 -2.22 16.36
C ARG A 179 12.39 -0.77 15.92
N ALA A 180 13.55 -0.50 15.32
CA ALA A 180 13.90 0.84 14.86
C ALA A 180 12.90 1.37 13.82
N LEU A 181 12.48 0.50 12.88
CA LEU A 181 11.53 0.87 11.85
C LEU A 181 10.09 1.00 12.36
N ALA A 182 9.67 0.16 13.31
CA ALA A 182 8.39 0.32 13.98
C ALA A 182 8.33 1.67 14.73
N GLU A 183 9.37 2.03 15.48
CA GLU A 183 9.44 3.32 16.16
C GLU A 183 9.41 4.50 15.18
N ILE A 184 10.08 4.40 14.03
CA ILE A 184 10.05 5.42 12.98
C ILE A 184 8.66 5.55 12.36
N ALA A 185 8.02 4.44 12.00
CA ALA A 185 6.69 4.42 11.41
C ALA A 185 5.66 5.04 12.36
N VAL A 186 5.68 4.64 13.63
CA VAL A 186 4.74 5.18 14.62
C VAL A 186 4.98 6.66 14.89
N LYS A 187 6.24 7.11 14.99
CA LYS A 187 6.56 8.56 15.12
C LYS A 187 6.10 9.36 13.91
N ALA A 188 6.23 8.80 12.70
CA ALA A 188 5.77 9.44 11.47
C ALA A 188 4.24 9.60 11.47
N VAL A 189 3.51 8.55 11.82
CA VAL A 189 2.04 8.59 11.90
C VAL A 189 1.58 9.57 12.97
N LEU A 190 2.16 9.55 14.18
CA LEU A 190 1.79 10.47 15.25
C LEU A 190 2.08 11.95 14.92
N ALA A 191 3.06 12.25 14.06
CA ALA A 191 3.34 13.61 13.62
C ALA A 191 2.26 14.16 12.67
N VAL A 192 1.56 13.27 11.95
CA VAL A 192 0.56 13.63 10.94
C VAL A 192 -0.88 13.45 11.47
N ALA A 193 -1.06 12.56 12.45
CA ALA A 193 -2.36 12.20 12.99
C ALA A 193 -3.06 13.38 13.65
N ASP A 194 -4.35 13.55 13.31
CA ASP A 194 -5.25 14.40 14.06
C ASP A 194 -5.98 13.54 15.10
N LEU A 195 -5.57 13.67 16.36
CA LEU A 195 -6.09 12.85 17.46
C LEU A 195 -7.55 13.19 17.82
N GLU A 196 -8.02 14.40 17.52
CA GLU A 196 -9.41 14.79 17.78
C GLU A 196 -10.35 14.15 16.77
N ARG A 197 -9.95 14.15 15.50
CA ARG A 197 -10.72 13.53 14.41
C ARG A 197 -10.49 12.02 14.29
N LYS A 198 -9.42 11.49 14.90
CA LYS A 198 -8.92 10.12 14.71
C LYS A 198 -8.71 9.77 13.24
N ASP A 199 -8.11 10.71 12.51
CA ASP A 199 -7.87 10.59 11.08
C ASP A 199 -6.39 10.77 10.79
N VAL A 200 -5.88 9.99 9.83
CA VAL A 200 -4.47 10.00 9.43
C VAL A 200 -4.42 9.99 7.92
N ASN A 201 -3.94 11.09 7.35
CA ASN A 201 -3.66 11.15 5.92
C ASN A 201 -2.23 10.65 5.64
N LEU A 202 -2.11 9.45 5.08
CA LEU A 202 -0.82 8.86 4.74
C LEU A 202 -0.11 9.59 3.59
N ASP A 203 -0.82 10.36 2.75
CA ASP A 203 -0.23 11.12 1.64
C ASP A 203 0.77 12.19 2.13
N LEU A 204 0.64 12.62 3.39
CA LEU A 204 1.55 13.58 4.01
C LEU A 204 2.87 12.94 4.49
N ILE A 205 2.95 11.61 4.49
CA ILE A 205 4.15 10.86 4.85
C ILE A 205 4.85 10.42 3.56
N LYS A 206 5.95 11.08 3.22
CA LYS A 206 6.76 10.68 2.07
C LYS A 206 7.71 9.55 2.48
N VAL A 207 7.71 8.44 1.75
CA VAL A 207 8.69 7.36 1.94
C VAL A 207 9.68 7.39 0.78
N GLU A 208 10.91 7.84 1.05
CA GLU A 208 11.97 7.99 0.06
C GLU A 208 13.09 7.01 0.35
N GLY A 209 13.67 6.39 -0.68
CA GLY A 209 14.71 5.39 -0.48
C GLY A 209 15.85 5.55 -1.46
N LYS A 210 17.09 5.59 -0.96
CA LYS A 210 18.30 5.65 -1.79
C LYS A 210 19.25 4.50 -1.52
N VAL A 211 19.82 3.96 -2.59
CA VAL A 211 20.82 2.89 -2.53
C VAL A 211 22.08 3.38 -1.81
N GLY A 212 22.65 2.50 -1.00
CA GLY A 212 23.88 2.71 -0.24
C GLY A 212 23.64 2.74 1.27
N GLY A 213 24.72 2.54 2.04
CA GLY A 213 24.65 2.44 3.50
C GLY A 213 24.03 1.13 3.99
N LYS A 214 23.66 1.11 5.27
CA LYS A 214 22.97 0.00 5.92
C LYS A 214 21.50 0.33 6.11
N LEU A 215 20.68 -0.70 6.30
CA LEU A 215 19.27 -0.55 6.66
C LEU A 215 19.08 0.21 8.00
N GLU A 216 20.03 0.04 8.92
CA GLU A 216 20.09 0.73 10.22
C GLU A 216 20.25 2.26 10.10
N ASP A 217 20.73 2.76 8.94
CA ASP A 217 20.89 4.20 8.69
C ASP A 217 19.57 4.88 8.29
N THR A 218 18.45 4.15 8.34
CA THR A 218 17.11 4.69 8.04
C THR A 218 16.71 5.72 9.11
N GLU A 219 16.35 6.92 8.68
CA GLU A 219 16.05 8.05 9.57
C GLU A 219 14.67 8.67 9.28
N LEU A 220 14.01 9.15 10.34
CA LEU A 220 12.82 9.99 10.22
C LEU A 220 13.24 11.45 10.13
N VAL A 221 12.89 12.11 9.03
CA VAL A 221 13.12 13.54 8.84
C VAL A 221 11.82 14.30 9.06
N GLN A 222 11.83 15.19 10.06
CA GLN A 222 10.75 16.15 10.31
C GLN A 222 10.80 17.28 9.29
N GLY A 223 10.35 16.96 8.09
CA GLY A 223 10.37 17.81 6.92
C GLY A 223 10.43 16.97 5.64
N ILE A 224 11.02 17.54 4.58
CA ILE A 224 10.97 16.93 3.24
C ILE A 224 12.37 16.72 2.69
N ILE A 225 12.54 15.54 2.11
CA ILE A 225 13.71 15.20 1.32
C ILE A 225 13.35 15.21 -0.17
N VAL A 226 14.18 15.89 -0.94
CA VAL A 226 14.08 15.96 -2.39
C VAL A 226 15.34 15.34 -2.99
N ASP A 227 15.16 14.44 -3.95
CA ASP A 227 16.28 13.84 -4.69
C ASP A 227 16.79 14.78 -5.79
N LYS A 228 17.26 15.96 -5.36
CA LYS A 228 17.84 16.99 -6.20
C LYS A 228 19.01 17.68 -5.50
N ASP A 229 19.96 18.10 -6.31
CA ASP A 229 21.10 18.91 -5.92
C ASP A 229 20.76 20.40 -6.10
N MET A 230 21.58 21.26 -5.52
CA MET A 230 21.53 22.69 -5.84
C MET A 230 21.83 22.92 -7.33
N SER A 231 21.16 23.89 -7.94
CA SER A 231 21.23 24.11 -9.39
C SER A 231 22.62 24.48 -9.90
N HIS A 232 23.44 25.14 -9.07
CA HIS A 232 24.82 25.49 -9.40
C HIS A 232 25.81 24.96 -8.33
N PRO A 233 26.95 24.35 -8.71
CA PRO A 233 27.89 23.75 -7.75
C PRO A 233 28.51 24.71 -6.73
N GLN A 234 28.57 26.00 -7.06
CA GLN A 234 29.12 27.05 -6.20
C GLN A 234 28.07 27.65 -5.24
N MET A 235 26.80 27.24 -5.32
CA MET A 235 25.78 27.71 -4.39
C MET A 235 26.03 27.19 -2.97
N PRO A 236 25.59 27.93 -1.94
CA PRO A 236 25.73 27.51 -0.56
C PRO A 236 24.94 26.21 -0.32
N LYS A 237 25.61 25.23 0.28
CA LYS A 237 25.04 23.89 0.56
C LYS A 237 24.23 23.82 1.84
N ARG A 238 24.31 24.86 2.67
CA ARG A 238 23.62 24.97 3.95
C ARG A 238 23.06 26.37 4.09
N ILE A 239 21.78 26.44 4.40
CA ILE A 239 21.02 27.68 4.56
C ILE A 239 20.28 27.57 5.91
N GLU A 240 20.50 28.54 6.78
CA GLU A 240 19.79 28.66 8.06
C GLU A 240 18.68 29.70 7.93
N ASP A 241 17.54 29.48 8.60
CA ASP A 241 16.35 30.33 8.53
C ASP A 241 15.88 30.63 7.10
N ALA A 242 15.58 29.54 6.38
CA ALA A 242 15.24 29.58 4.98
C ALA A 242 13.80 30.07 4.73
N HIS A 243 13.69 31.15 3.97
CA HIS A 243 12.46 31.63 3.35
C HIS A 243 12.37 31.11 1.92
N ILE A 244 11.50 30.13 1.70
CA ILE A 244 11.44 29.32 0.48
C ILE A 244 10.38 29.88 -0.47
N ALA A 245 10.79 30.29 -1.66
CA ALA A 245 9.89 30.61 -2.75
C ALA A 245 9.53 29.33 -3.52
N ILE A 246 8.26 28.93 -3.46
CA ILE A 246 7.74 27.72 -4.12
C ILE A 246 7.07 28.13 -5.42
N LEU A 247 7.70 27.83 -6.54
CA LEU A 247 7.32 28.34 -7.86
C LEU A 247 6.96 27.21 -8.83
N THR A 248 5.87 27.37 -9.57
CA THR A 248 5.54 26.51 -10.72
C THR A 248 5.88 27.16 -12.06
N CYS A 249 6.32 28.41 -12.07
CA CYS A 249 6.83 29.06 -13.27
C CYS A 249 8.31 28.71 -13.54
N PRO A 250 8.69 28.45 -14.81
CA PRO A 250 10.09 28.30 -15.19
C PRO A 250 10.82 29.64 -15.19
N PHE A 251 12.13 29.61 -14.95
CA PHE A 251 13.02 30.76 -15.25
C PHE A 251 13.44 30.67 -16.71
N GLU A 252 12.51 31.02 -17.60
CA GLU A 252 12.71 31.07 -19.04
C GLU A 252 12.11 32.36 -19.62
N PRO A 253 12.59 32.81 -20.80
CA PRO A 253 11.95 33.89 -21.53
C PRO A 253 10.49 33.52 -21.84
N PRO A 254 9.56 34.48 -21.82
CA PRO A 254 8.14 34.19 -21.95
C PRO A 254 7.85 33.71 -23.38
N LYS A 255 7.59 32.41 -23.52
CA LYS A 255 7.15 31.82 -24.79
C LYS A 255 5.62 31.84 -24.84
N PRO A 256 5.00 32.46 -25.87
CA PRO A 256 3.57 32.33 -26.07
C PRO A 256 3.22 30.85 -26.29
N LYS A 257 2.09 30.40 -25.72
CA LYS A 257 1.63 29.01 -25.86
C LYS A 257 1.24 28.64 -27.30
N THR A 258 1.00 29.64 -28.14
CA THR A 258 0.73 29.49 -29.57
C THR A 258 2.03 29.42 -30.37
N LYS A 259 2.03 28.70 -31.51
CA LYS A 259 3.17 28.68 -32.44
C LYS A 259 3.49 30.12 -32.87
N HIS A 260 4.59 30.66 -32.35
CA HIS A 260 5.09 31.99 -32.71
C HIS A 260 6.48 31.83 -33.31
N LYS A 261 6.72 32.50 -34.44
CA LYS A 261 8.05 32.65 -35.01
C LYS A 261 8.49 34.09 -34.80
N VAL A 262 9.65 34.28 -34.19
CA VAL A 262 10.25 35.61 -34.04
C VAL A 262 11.16 35.80 -35.25
N ASP A 263 10.71 36.60 -36.21
CA ASP A 263 11.50 36.94 -37.40
C ASP A 263 12.36 38.16 -37.08
N ILE A 264 13.68 38.01 -37.23
CA ILE A 264 14.67 39.03 -36.90
C ILE A 264 15.38 39.46 -38.20
N ASP A 265 14.99 40.62 -38.74
CA ASP A 265 15.51 41.11 -40.03
C ASP A 265 16.86 41.85 -39.93
N THR A 266 17.24 42.31 -38.74
CA THR A 266 18.36 43.25 -38.55
C THR A 266 19.18 42.89 -37.32
N VAL A 267 20.50 43.08 -37.40
CA VAL A 267 21.44 42.83 -36.31
C VAL A 267 21.13 43.68 -35.06
N GLU A 268 20.68 44.92 -35.24
CA GLU A 268 20.26 45.79 -34.13
C GLU A 268 19.05 45.25 -33.36
N LYS A 269 18.08 44.66 -34.07
CA LYS A 269 16.91 43.98 -33.45
C LYS A 269 17.36 42.75 -32.66
N PHE A 270 18.37 42.03 -33.13
CA PHE A 270 18.93 40.89 -32.40
C PHE A 270 19.62 41.33 -31.10
N GLN A 271 20.43 42.40 -31.13
CA GLN A 271 21.09 42.93 -29.94
C GLN A 271 20.10 43.47 -28.90
N THR A 272 19.05 44.16 -29.35
CA THR A 272 18.00 44.67 -28.46
C THR A 272 17.19 43.53 -27.83
N LEU A 273 16.86 42.48 -28.58
CA LEU A 273 16.21 41.28 -28.05
C LEU A 273 17.06 40.61 -26.96
N ARG A 274 18.36 40.41 -27.23
CA ARG A 274 19.30 39.84 -26.25
C ARG A 274 19.38 40.68 -24.97
N GLY A 275 19.43 42.01 -25.12
CA GLY A 275 19.42 42.93 -23.97
C GLY A 275 18.10 42.92 -23.19
N GLN A 276 16.97 42.67 -23.86
CA GLN A 276 15.67 42.50 -23.19
C GLN A 276 15.58 41.17 -22.45
N GLU A 277 16.09 40.08 -23.02
CA GLU A 277 16.15 38.77 -22.35
C GLU A 277 16.97 38.84 -21.05
N GLN A 278 18.15 39.45 -21.10
CA GLN A 278 18.99 39.64 -19.90
C GLN A 278 18.28 40.48 -18.83
N LYS A 279 17.68 41.61 -19.22
CA LYS A 279 16.90 42.45 -18.30
C LYS A 279 15.73 41.69 -17.68
N TYR A 280 15.06 40.85 -18.47
CA TYR A 280 13.93 40.07 -18.01
C TYR A 280 14.34 39.05 -16.93
N PHE A 281 15.48 38.38 -17.11
CA PHE A 281 16.03 37.50 -16.09
C PHE A 281 16.47 38.26 -14.83
N ASP A 282 17.15 39.40 -14.99
CA ASP A 282 17.52 40.27 -13.87
C ASP A 282 16.28 40.70 -13.07
N ASP A 283 15.20 41.12 -13.74
CA ASP A 283 13.95 41.52 -13.11
C ASP A 283 13.29 40.36 -12.34
N MET A 284 13.34 39.13 -12.87
CA MET A 284 12.80 37.94 -12.19
C MET A 284 13.57 37.63 -10.91
N VAL A 285 14.91 37.62 -10.99
CA VAL A 285 15.78 37.33 -9.86
C VAL A 285 15.68 38.44 -8.80
N GLN A 286 15.62 39.70 -9.24
CA GLN A 286 15.44 40.85 -8.36
C GLN A 286 14.11 40.77 -7.60
N LYS A 287 13.00 40.42 -8.26
CA LYS A 287 11.71 40.21 -7.58
C LYS A 287 11.77 39.14 -6.51
N CYS A 288 12.47 38.03 -6.75
CA CYS A 288 12.65 36.99 -5.74
C CYS A 288 13.41 37.52 -4.52
N LYS A 289 14.42 38.38 -4.75
CA LYS A 289 15.22 39.00 -3.69
C LYS A 289 14.47 40.07 -2.92
N ASP A 290 13.68 40.90 -3.61
CA ASP A 290 12.91 41.99 -3.01
C ASP A 290 11.83 41.47 -2.04
N VAL A 291 11.29 40.29 -2.32
CA VAL A 291 10.35 39.59 -1.44
C VAL A 291 11.06 38.93 -0.24
N GLY A 292 12.40 38.88 -0.24
CA GLY A 292 13.19 38.32 0.86
C GLY A 292 13.28 36.80 0.85
N ALA A 293 13.11 36.15 -0.31
CA ALA A 293 13.34 34.71 -0.42
C ALA A 293 14.84 34.40 -0.29
N THR A 294 15.19 33.36 0.47
CA THR A 294 16.56 32.87 0.64
C THR A 294 16.82 31.58 -0.14
N LEU A 295 15.78 30.89 -0.60
CA LEU A 295 15.86 29.68 -1.42
C LEU A 295 14.72 29.69 -2.45
N VAL A 296 15.03 29.34 -3.69
CA VAL A 296 14.02 29.21 -4.75
C VAL A 296 13.86 27.75 -5.15
N ILE A 297 12.63 27.25 -5.13
CA ILE A 297 12.30 25.90 -5.57
C ILE A 297 11.34 26.00 -6.75
N CYS A 298 11.73 25.41 -7.88
CA CYS A 298 10.93 25.40 -9.09
C CYS A 298 10.59 23.99 -9.54
N GLN A 299 9.35 23.83 -10.00
CA GLN A 299 8.90 22.60 -10.65
C GLN A 299 9.63 22.35 -11.98
N TRP A 300 9.86 23.40 -12.77
CA TRP A 300 10.51 23.31 -14.08
C TRP A 300 12.01 23.63 -14.00
N GLY A 301 12.68 23.48 -15.14
CA GLY A 301 14.07 23.84 -15.33
C GLY A 301 14.34 25.36 -15.29
N PHE A 302 15.63 25.68 -15.30
CA PHE A 302 16.16 27.03 -15.47
C PHE A 302 16.97 27.09 -16.75
N ASP A 303 16.97 28.26 -17.39
CA ASP A 303 17.99 28.59 -18.38
C ASP A 303 19.36 28.80 -17.70
N ASP A 304 20.45 28.57 -18.41
CA ASP A 304 21.81 28.63 -17.86
C ASP A 304 22.18 30.06 -17.43
N GLU A 305 21.74 31.07 -18.20
CA GLU A 305 21.92 32.48 -17.85
C GLU A 305 21.22 32.82 -16.53
N ALA A 306 19.98 32.35 -16.33
CA ALA A 306 19.22 32.55 -15.11
C ALA A 306 19.89 31.87 -13.90
N ASN A 307 20.40 30.66 -14.09
CA ASN A 307 21.11 29.92 -13.04
C ASN A 307 22.38 30.65 -12.59
N HIS A 308 23.12 31.25 -13.53
CA HIS A 308 24.29 32.06 -13.20
C HIS A 308 23.92 33.35 -12.45
N LEU A 309 22.86 34.04 -12.87
CA LEU A 309 22.37 35.24 -12.19
C LEU A 309 21.89 34.95 -10.76
N LEU A 310 21.16 33.86 -10.56
CA LEU A 310 20.74 33.39 -9.23
C LEU A 310 21.95 33.17 -8.31
N MET A 311 23.00 32.54 -8.84
CA MET A 311 24.25 32.33 -8.10
C MET A 311 24.95 33.65 -7.74
N GLN A 312 25.12 34.58 -8.70
CA GLN A 312 25.73 35.88 -8.44
C GLN A 312 24.97 36.71 -7.40
N ARG A 313 23.65 36.55 -7.34
CA ARG A 313 22.77 37.27 -6.40
C ARG A 313 22.63 36.58 -5.04
N GLU A 314 23.38 35.49 -4.82
CA GLU A 314 23.37 34.65 -3.61
C GLU A 314 22.00 34.02 -3.31
N LEU A 315 21.25 33.68 -4.37
CA LEU A 315 19.97 32.98 -4.28
C LEU A 315 20.14 31.52 -4.71
N PRO A 316 20.33 30.59 -3.77
CA PRO A 316 20.35 29.17 -4.09
C PRO A 316 19.00 28.75 -4.69
N ALA A 317 19.06 27.85 -5.68
CA ALA A 317 17.88 27.42 -6.39
C ALA A 317 17.89 25.91 -6.66
N VAL A 318 16.69 25.34 -6.73
CA VAL A 318 16.45 23.92 -7.02
C VAL A 318 15.50 23.84 -8.21
N ARG A 319 15.88 23.06 -9.22
CA ARG A 319 15.14 22.88 -10.47
C ARG A 319 14.60 21.45 -10.57
N TRP A 320 13.56 21.28 -11.39
CA TRP A 320 12.97 19.97 -11.70
C TRP A 320 12.41 19.22 -10.48
N VAL A 321 11.74 19.95 -9.57
CA VAL A 321 11.05 19.33 -8.43
C VAL A 321 9.72 18.74 -8.87
N GLY A 322 9.39 17.54 -8.39
CA GLY A 322 8.13 16.89 -8.75
C GLY A 322 6.91 17.67 -8.26
N GLY A 323 5.77 17.57 -8.95
CA GLY A 323 4.54 18.27 -8.54
C GLY A 323 4.07 17.88 -7.15
N VAL A 324 4.08 16.58 -6.84
CA VAL A 324 3.72 16.03 -5.51
C VAL A 324 4.70 16.52 -4.44
N GLU A 325 6.00 16.54 -4.74
CA GLU A 325 7.02 17.05 -3.82
C GLU A 325 6.82 18.54 -3.52
N LEU A 326 6.46 19.33 -4.55
CA LEU A 326 6.20 20.75 -4.41
C LEU A 326 5.00 21.03 -3.50
N GLU A 327 3.95 20.22 -3.61
CA GLU A 327 2.76 20.29 -2.74
C GLU A 327 3.11 19.95 -1.30
N LEU A 328 3.86 18.86 -1.08
CA LEU A 328 4.36 18.51 0.25
C LEU A 328 5.21 19.64 0.84
N ILE A 329 6.12 20.24 0.05
CA ILE A 329 6.97 21.35 0.52
C ILE A 329 6.12 22.55 0.92
N ALA A 330 5.07 22.85 0.16
CA ALA A 330 4.13 23.90 0.51
C ALA A 330 3.43 23.62 1.85
N ILE A 331 2.95 22.39 2.06
CA ILE A 331 2.28 21.99 3.31
C ILE A 331 3.23 22.01 4.51
N ALA A 332 4.46 21.50 4.36
CA ALA A 332 5.47 21.46 5.42
C ALA A 332 5.91 22.87 5.83
N THR A 333 6.22 23.72 4.84
CA THR A 333 6.76 25.06 5.08
C THR A 333 5.68 26.09 5.38
N GLY A 334 4.41 25.76 5.16
CA GLY A 334 3.27 26.69 5.22
C GLY A 334 3.24 27.70 4.07
N GLY A 335 4.09 27.53 3.06
CA GLY A 335 4.16 28.39 1.88
C GLY A 335 3.02 28.12 0.90
N ARG A 336 2.76 29.06 0.00
CA ARG A 336 1.81 28.88 -1.10
C ARG A 336 2.56 28.68 -2.41
N ILE A 337 2.06 27.76 -3.22
CA ILE A 337 2.59 27.54 -4.57
C ILE A 337 2.25 28.76 -5.43
N VAL A 338 3.26 29.43 -5.97
CA VAL A 338 3.10 30.64 -6.77
C VAL A 338 3.23 30.31 -8.27
N PRO A 339 2.20 30.60 -9.08
CA PRO A 339 2.23 30.30 -10.52
C PRO A 339 2.93 31.36 -11.37
N ARG A 340 3.02 32.60 -10.89
CA ARG A 340 3.61 33.74 -11.62
C ARG A 340 4.48 34.58 -10.71
N PHE A 341 5.65 35.02 -11.19
CA PHE A 341 6.57 35.89 -10.46
C PHE A 341 5.95 37.21 -9.97
N GLN A 342 4.94 37.73 -10.67
CA GLN A 342 4.24 38.97 -10.29
C GLN A 342 3.39 38.83 -9.03
N GLU A 343 2.97 37.60 -8.72
CA GLU A 343 2.13 37.29 -7.57
C GLU A 343 2.96 36.87 -6.34
N LEU A 344 4.29 36.92 -6.43
CA LEU A 344 5.19 36.59 -5.35
C LEU A 344 5.10 37.67 -4.27
N THR A 345 4.65 37.27 -3.07
CA THR A 345 4.53 38.14 -1.90
C THR A 345 5.17 37.48 -0.69
N THR A 346 5.56 38.29 0.30
CA THR A 346 6.23 37.82 1.53
C THR A 346 5.38 36.80 2.29
N GLU A 347 4.07 36.98 2.30
CA GLU A 347 3.11 36.07 2.94
C GLU A 347 3.02 34.69 2.29
N LYS A 348 3.42 34.57 1.02
CA LYS A 348 3.36 33.30 0.28
C LYS A 348 4.64 32.47 0.43
N LEU A 349 5.70 33.03 1.01
CA LEU A 349 6.95 32.31 1.23
C LEU A 349 6.78 31.24 2.31
N GLY A 350 7.35 30.07 2.06
CA GLY A 350 7.46 29.01 3.06
C GLY A 350 8.58 29.30 4.06
N LYS A 351 8.43 28.84 5.29
CA LYS A 351 9.46 28.99 6.34
C LYS A 351 10.02 27.64 6.75
N ALA A 352 11.35 27.50 6.72
CA ALA A 352 12.07 26.32 7.16
C ALA A 352 13.32 26.71 7.97
N GLY A 353 13.57 26.04 9.08
CA GLY A 353 14.70 26.40 9.95
C GLY A 353 16.06 26.02 9.38
N LEU A 354 16.17 24.91 8.63
CA LEU A 354 17.43 24.46 8.06
C LEU A 354 17.22 23.78 6.71
N VAL A 355 17.93 24.24 5.68
CA VAL A 355 18.04 23.54 4.41
C VAL A 355 19.49 23.13 4.19
N ARG A 356 19.75 21.84 4.00
CA ARG A 356 21.10 21.31 3.78
C ARG A 356 21.14 20.28 2.66
N GLU A 357 22.18 20.36 1.84
CA GLU A 357 22.53 19.33 0.87
C GLU A 357 23.43 18.30 1.55
N LYS A 358 22.95 17.06 1.69
CA LYS A 358 23.71 15.95 2.29
C LYS A 358 24.14 15.00 1.17
N SER A 359 25.44 14.79 1.06
CA SER A 359 26.02 13.77 0.17
C SER A 359 26.04 12.42 0.87
N PHE A 360 25.62 11.36 0.17
CA PHE A 360 25.58 10.04 0.75
C PHE A 360 26.58 9.09 0.11
N GLY A 361 27.48 8.53 0.93
CA GLY A 361 28.44 7.52 0.49
C GLY A 361 29.51 8.03 -0.47
N THR A 362 30.06 7.13 -1.28
CA THR A 362 31.07 7.41 -2.31
C THR A 362 30.45 7.70 -3.68
N THR A 363 29.17 7.37 -3.90
CA THR A 363 28.43 7.85 -5.06
C THR A 363 28.21 9.36 -4.93
N LYS A 364 28.30 10.10 -6.04
CA LYS A 364 28.13 11.57 -6.07
C LYS A 364 26.68 12.02 -5.80
N ASP A 365 25.87 11.13 -5.25
CA ASP A 365 24.45 11.32 -5.03
C ASP A 365 24.25 12.23 -3.82
N ARG A 366 23.61 13.36 -4.06
CA ARG A 366 23.23 14.30 -3.00
C ARG A 366 21.72 14.39 -2.95
N MET A 367 21.24 14.84 -1.81
CA MET A 367 19.83 15.04 -1.56
C MET A 367 19.68 16.30 -0.72
N LEU A 368 18.61 17.02 -0.97
CA LEU A 368 18.26 18.21 -0.23
C LEU A 368 17.36 17.85 0.94
N TYR A 369 17.78 18.25 2.14
CA TYR A 369 17.05 18.09 3.39
C TYR A 369 16.47 19.44 3.75
N ILE A 370 15.15 19.52 3.85
CA ILE A 370 14.42 20.68 4.34
C ILE A 370 13.87 20.29 5.72
N GLU A 371 14.47 20.80 6.78
CA GLU A 371 14.22 20.44 8.18
C GLU A 371 13.67 21.63 8.98
N LYS A 372 13.00 21.33 10.10
CA LYS A 372 12.44 22.32 11.05
C LYS A 372 11.47 23.29 10.35
N CYS A 373 10.54 22.74 9.59
CA CYS A 373 9.50 23.53 8.95
C CYS A 373 8.48 24.04 9.98
N ALA A 374 7.82 25.17 9.66
CA ALA A 374 6.82 25.77 10.54
C ALA A 374 5.64 24.84 10.84
N ASN A 375 5.30 23.94 9.93
CA ASN A 375 4.24 22.96 10.08
C ASN A 375 4.83 21.54 10.01
N SER A 376 4.79 20.80 11.12
CA SER A 376 5.35 19.44 11.21
C SER A 376 4.44 18.35 10.64
N LYS A 377 3.34 18.72 9.96
CA LYS A 377 2.35 17.78 9.42
C LYS A 377 2.81 16.98 8.19
N ALA A 378 3.94 17.33 7.59
CA ALA A 378 4.52 16.56 6.50
C ALA A 378 5.91 16.06 6.91
N VAL A 379 6.10 14.75 6.85
CA VAL A 379 7.29 14.05 7.32
C VAL A 379 7.81 13.13 6.22
N THR A 380 9.13 12.92 6.19
CA THR A 380 9.75 12.00 5.23
C THR A 380 10.50 10.91 5.98
N ILE A 381 10.18 9.66 5.67
CA ILE A 381 10.95 8.50 6.10
C ILE A 381 12.02 8.24 5.03
N PHE A 382 13.28 8.33 5.42
CA PHE A 382 14.41 8.13 4.52
C PHE A 382 15.05 6.77 4.74
N ILE A 383 14.89 5.90 3.75
CA ILE A 383 15.35 4.52 3.80
C ILE A 383 16.70 4.40 3.10
N ARG A 384 17.60 3.65 3.74
CA ARG A 384 18.90 3.26 3.21
C ARG A 384 18.96 1.75 3.04
N GLY A 385 19.70 1.27 2.06
CA GLY A 385 19.83 -0.16 1.82
C GLY A 385 20.90 -0.49 0.78
N GLY A 386 21.54 -1.64 0.94
CA GLY A 386 22.64 -2.05 0.07
C GLY A 386 22.23 -2.38 -1.36
N ASN A 387 20.97 -2.76 -1.59
CA ASN A 387 20.44 -3.11 -2.90
C ASN A 387 19.07 -2.46 -3.13
N LYS A 388 18.75 -2.15 -4.39
CA LYS A 388 17.46 -1.59 -4.81
C LYS A 388 16.28 -2.48 -4.40
N MET A 389 16.41 -3.80 -4.59
CA MET A 389 15.36 -4.76 -4.17
C MET A 389 15.03 -4.67 -2.68
N MET A 390 16.07 -4.55 -1.84
CA MET A 390 15.89 -4.40 -0.39
C MET A 390 15.19 -3.09 -0.02
N ILE A 391 15.47 -2.01 -0.75
CA ILE A 391 14.86 -0.70 -0.50
C ILE A 391 13.38 -0.72 -0.87
N GLU A 392 13.04 -1.25 -2.04
CA GLU A 392 11.64 -1.34 -2.46
C GLU A 392 10.83 -2.24 -1.50
N GLU A 393 11.41 -3.36 -1.06
CA GLU A 393 10.75 -4.20 -0.04
C GLU A 393 10.64 -3.52 1.33
N THR A 394 11.64 -2.73 1.72
CA THR A 394 11.58 -1.95 2.96
C THR A 394 10.54 -0.85 2.87
N LYS A 395 10.41 -0.16 1.72
CA LYS A 395 9.36 0.85 1.49
C LYS A 395 7.98 0.25 1.69
N ARG A 396 7.71 -0.92 1.09
CA ARG A 396 6.46 -1.67 1.28
C ARG A 396 6.24 -2.08 2.73
N SER A 397 7.28 -2.65 3.36
CA SER A 397 7.20 -3.05 4.77
C SER A 397 6.85 -1.89 5.70
N ILE A 398 7.42 -0.71 5.45
CA ILE A 398 7.12 0.51 6.21
C ILE A 398 5.70 1.00 5.89
N HIS A 399 5.27 0.99 4.64
CA HIS A 399 3.90 1.34 4.25
C HIS A 399 2.88 0.53 5.05
N ASP A 400 3.06 -0.79 5.13
CA ASP A 400 2.13 -1.66 5.85
C ASP A 400 2.15 -1.38 7.36
N ALA A 401 3.32 -1.07 7.92
CA ALA A 401 3.44 -0.63 9.31
C ALA A 401 2.74 0.73 9.56
N LEU A 402 2.82 1.67 8.61
CA LEU A 402 2.10 2.95 8.67
C LEU A 402 0.58 2.73 8.63
N CYS A 403 0.10 1.85 7.75
CA CYS A 403 -1.31 1.53 7.65
C CYS A 403 -1.85 0.87 8.93
N VAL A 404 -1.10 -0.05 9.55
CA VAL A 404 -1.49 -0.64 10.82
C VAL A 404 -1.50 0.37 11.97
N ALA A 405 -0.51 1.27 12.03
CA ALA A 405 -0.52 2.37 12.99
C ALA A 405 -1.73 3.31 12.79
N ARG A 406 -2.09 3.62 11.53
CA ARG A 406 -3.33 4.36 11.20
C ARG A 406 -4.56 3.63 11.73
N ASN A 407 -4.67 2.33 11.49
CA ASN A 407 -5.84 1.55 11.89
C ASN A 407 -6.04 1.56 13.41
N LEU A 408 -4.95 1.51 14.18
CA LEU A 408 -4.99 1.62 15.64
C LEU A 408 -5.44 3.00 16.13
N ILE A 409 -5.09 4.07 15.42
CA ILE A 409 -5.51 5.43 15.77
C ILE A 409 -7.01 5.60 15.53
N ILE A 410 -7.53 5.05 14.43
CA ILE A 410 -8.97 5.05 14.12
C ILE A 410 -9.73 4.23 15.17
N ASN A 411 -9.29 3.01 15.45
CA ASN A 411 -9.88 2.12 16.45
C ASN A 411 -8.80 1.43 17.28
N ASN A 412 -8.84 1.69 18.59
CA ASN A 412 -7.88 1.19 19.57
C ASN A 412 -8.14 -0.27 20.00
N SER A 413 -8.94 -1.01 19.24
CA SER A 413 -9.30 -2.40 19.54
C SER A 413 -8.35 -3.34 18.81
N ILE A 414 -7.72 -4.24 19.56
CA ILE A 414 -6.80 -5.26 19.06
C ILE A 414 -7.36 -6.65 19.25
N VAL A 415 -6.89 -7.56 18.42
CA VAL A 415 -7.12 -9.00 18.51
C VAL A 415 -5.78 -9.74 18.50
N TYR A 416 -5.77 -10.92 19.08
CA TYR A 416 -4.59 -11.78 19.11
C TYR A 416 -4.45 -12.51 17.79
N GLY A 417 -3.30 -12.32 17.13
CA GLY A 417 -3.02 -12.91 15.82
C GLY A 417 -2.57 -14.37 15.92
N GLY A 418 -1.69 -14.79 15.01
CA GLY A 418 -1.07 -16.13 15.05
C GLY A 418 -2.07 -17.28 14.91
N GLY A 419 -3.21 -17.05 14.26
CA GLY A 419 -4.30 -18.03 14.12
C GLY A 419 -5.26 -18.09 15.31
N SER A 420 -5.01 -17.37 16.40
CA SER A 420 -5.85 -17.40 17.61
C SER A 420 -7.25 -16.85 17.33
N ALA A 421 -7.33 -15.69 16.66
CA ALA A 421 -8.59 -15.08 16.26
C ALA A 421 -9.42 -15.99 15.34
N GLU A 422 -8.79 -16.64 14.37
CA GLU A 422 -9.44 -17.56 13.43
C GLU A 422 -9.97 -18.82 14.11
N ILE A 423 -9.18 -19.41 15.01
CA ILE A 423 -9.58 -20.60 15.78
C ILE A 423 -10.77 -20.27 16.69
N SER A 424 -10.71 -19.13 17.38
CA SER A 424 -11.80 -18.65 18.23
C SER A 424 -13.10 -18.45 17.44
N CYS A 425 -13.00 -17.85 16.24
CA CYS A 425 -14.15 -17.70 15.34
C CYS A 425 -14.65 -19.05 14.82
N SER A 426 -13.76 -19.97 14.46
CA SER A 426 -14.12 -21.32 14.00
C SER A 426 -14.99 -22.05 15.04
N ILE A 427 -14.57 -22.03 16.32
CA ILE A 427 -15.32 -22.65 17.42
C ILE A 427 -16.70 -21.97 17.62
N ALA A 428 -16.75 -20.64 17.58
CA ALA A 428 -18.00 -19.90 17.75
C ALA A 428 -18.99 -20.14 16.60
N VAL A 429 -18.49 -20.15 15.36
CA VAL A 429 -19.28 -20.40 14.16
C VAL A 429 -19.78 -21.85 14.12
N ASP A 430 -18.95 -22.82 14.51
CA ASP A 430 -19.35 -24.23 14.59
C ASP A 430 -20.43 -24.46 15.66
N ALA A 431 -20.27 -23.85 16.84
CA ALA A 431 -21.29 -23.88 17.90
C ALA A 431 -22.60 -23.18 17.48
N ALA A 432 -22.52 -22.14 16.63
CA ALA A 432 -23.69 -21.50 16.06
C ALA A 432 -24.37 -22.38 15.01
N ALA A 433 -23.61 -23.18 14.24
CA ALA A 433 -24.16 -24.09 13.25
C ALA A 433 -25.15 -25.09 13.88
N ASP A 434 -24.89 -25.57 15.10
CA ASP A 434 -25.80 -26.48 15.81
C ASP A 434 -27.14 -25.85 16.19
N ARG A 435 -27.20 -24.50 16.28
CA ARG A 435 -28.44 -23.76 16.59
C ARG A 435 -29.32 -23.52 15.37
N HIS A 436 -28.76 -23.62 14.16
CA HIS A 436 -29.45 -23.37 12.91
C HIS A 436 -29.87 -24.70 12.24
N PRO A 437 -31.15 -25.08 12.29
CA PRO A 437 -31.61 -26.27 11.57
C PRO A 437 -31.72 -25.97 10.07
N GLY A 438 -31.17 -26.85 9.22
CA GLY A 438 -31.41 -26.81 7.77
C GLY A 438 -30.17 -27.04 6.91
N VAL A 439 -30.26 -26.65 5.63
CA VAL A 439 -29.16 -26.81 4.66
C VAL A 439 -28.04 -25.81 4.93
N GLU A 440 -28.37 -24.64 5.50
CA GLU A 440 -27.43 -23.58 5.87
C GLU A 440 -26.43 -24.05 6.94
N GLN A 441 -26.82 -25.00 7.80
CA GLN A 441 -25.94 -25.61 8.79
C GLN A 441 -24.64 -26.14 8.17
N TYR A 442 -24.74 -26.78 7.00
CA TYR A 442 -23.56 -27.32 6.30
C TYR A 442 -22.66 -26.21 5.77
N ALA A 443 -23.23 -25.09 5.32
CA ALA A 443 -22.47 -23.92 4.87
C ALA A 443 -21.77 -23.22 6.06
N ILE A 444 -22.45 -23.09 7.20
CA ILE A 444 -21.86 -22.50 8.41
C ILE A 444 -20.70 -23.37 8.92
N ARG A 445 -20.85 -24.71 8.96
CA ARG A 445 -19.74 -25.61 9.32
C ARG A 445 -18.58 -25.54 8.32
N ALA A 446 -18.88 -25.52 7.03
CA ALA A 446 -17.86 -25.35 6.00
C ALA A 446 -17.09 -24.03 6.14
N PHE A 447 -17.74 -22.97 6.61
CA PHE A 447 -17.09 -21.70 6.94
C PHE A 447 -16.14 -21.83 8.14
N ALA A 448 -16.57 -22.52 9.20
CA ALA A 448 -15.72 -22.81 10.35
C ALA A 448 -14.47 -23.64 9.97
N ASP A 449 -14.64 -24.64 9.09
CA ASP A 449 -13.53 -25.43 8.56
C ASP A 449 -12.58 -24.60 7.67
N ALA A 450 -13.11 -23.60 6.95
CA ALA A 450 -12.30 -22.70 6.13
C ALA A 450 -11.45 -21.75 6.98
N LEU A 451 -11.95 -21.30 8.14
CA LEU A 451 -11.19 -20.48 9.09
C LEU A 451 -9.97 -21.21 9.63
N ASP A 452 -10.03 -22.53 9.79
CA ASP A 452 -8.90 -23.36 10.23
C ASP A 452 -7.75 -23.40 9.20
N ALA A 453 -7.99 -23.03 7.95
CA ALA A 453 -6.96 -23.07 6.92
C ALA A 453 -5.80 -22.08 7.18
N ILE A 454 -6.09 -20.93 7.80
CA ILE A 454 -5.08 -19.94 8.20
C ILE A 454 -4.11 -20.52 9.24
N PRO A 455 -4.56 -20.99 10.41
CA PRO A 455 -3.68 -21.61 11.39
C PRO A 455 -2.97 -22.86 10.82
N LEU A 456 -3.65 -23.68 10.02
CA LEU A 456 -2.98 -24.82 9.36
C LEU A 456 -1.82 -24.39 8.45
N ALA A 457 -2.01 -23.32 7.67
CA ALA A 457 -0.95 -22.77 6.83
C ALA A 457 0.21 -22.18 7.66
N LEU A 458 -0.09 -21.52 8.78
CA LEU A 458 0.93 -21.01 9.71
C LEU A 458 1.79 -22.14 10.32
N ALA A 459 1.15 -23.23 10.77
CA ALA A 459 1.86 -24.40 11.29
C ALA A 459 2.72 -25.07 10.21
N GLU A 460 2.16 -25.25 9.01
CA GLU A 460 2.88 -25.86 7.88
C GLU A 460 4.13 -25.05 7.49
N ASN A 461 3.99 -23.73 7.37
CA ASN A 461 5.11 -22.84 7.05
C ASN A 461 6.16 -22.78 8.17
N SER A 462 5.77 -23.07 9.41
CA SER A 462 6.66 -23.13 10.56
C SER A 462 7.33 -24.51 10.73
N GLY A 463 6.97 -25.51 9.91
CA GLY A 463 7.49 -26.87 10.01
C GLY A 463 6.88 -27.71 11.14
N LEU A 464 5.79 -27.23 11.76
CA LEU A 464 5.05 -27.93 12.80
C LEU A 464 4.02 -28.89 12.17
N PRO A 465 3.68 -30.02 12.84
CA PRO A 465 2.61 -30.90 12.37
C PRO A 465 1.26 -30.16 12.44
N PRO A 466 0.62 -29.81 11.30
CA PRO A 466 -0.50 -28.87 11.30
C PRO A 466 -1.74 -29.39 12.04
N ILE A 467 -2.06 -30.67 11.85
CA ILE A 467 -3.25 -31.31 12.43
C ILE A 467 -3.12 -31.41 13.96
N ASP A 468 -1.96 -31.86 14.45
CA ASP A 468 -1.72 -32.03 15.87
C ASP A 468 -1.72 -30.67 16.59
N THR A 469 -1.03 -29.68 16.00
CA THR A 469 -0.95 -28.33 16.56
C THR A 469 -2.33 -27.67 16.64
N LEU A 470 -3.11 -27.71 15.55
CA LEU A 470 -4.47 -27.16 15.55
C LEU A 470 -5.36 -27.84 16.60
N THR A 471 -5.29 -29.16 16.71
CA THR A 471 -6.09 -29.94 17.67
C THR A 471 -5.76 -29.56 19.11
N VAL A 472 -4.47 -29.42 19.43
CA VAL A 472 -4.01 -29.00 20.77
C VAL A 472 -4.54 -27.60 21.09
N VAL A 473 -4.32 -26.63 20.20
CA VAL A 473 -4.74 -25.23 20.41
C VAL A 473 -6.27 -25.08 20.48
N LYS A 474 -7.02 -25.81 19.64
CA LYS A 474 -8.49 -25.89 19.76
C LYS A 474 -8.93 -26.45 21.11
N SER A 475 -8.27 -27.51 21.58
CA SER A 475 -8.61 -28.09 22.89
C SER A 475 -8.32 -27.14 24.06
N GLN A 476 -7.26 -26.32 23.96
CA GLN A 476 -6.92 -25.30 24.95
C GLN A 476 -7.97 -24.20 24.99
N HIS A 477 -8.38 -23.69 23.82
CA HIS A 477 -9.47 -22.71 23.72
C HIS A 477 -10.77 -23.19 24.38
N VAL A 478 -11.18 -24.43 24.14
CA VAL A 478 -12.42 -24.98 24.72
C VAL A 478 -12.30 -25.23 26.22
N LYS A 479 -11.15 -25.71 26.71
CA LYS A 479 -10.94 -26.03 28.14
C LYS A 479 -10.76 -24.79 29.00
N GLU A 480 -9.97 -23.83 28.52
CA GLU A 480 -9.56 -22.64 29.29
C GLU A 480 -10.44 -21.42 28.99
N ASN A 481 -11.30 -21.51 27.97
CA ASN A 481 -12.08 -20.39 27.43
C ASN A 481 -11.20 -19.15 27.14
N ASN A 482 -9.96 -19.40 26.76
CA ASN A 482 -8.93 -18.39 26.54
C ASN A 482 -8.73 -18.18 25.04
N SER A 483 -9.22 -17.06 24.51
CA SER A 483 -9.14 -16.70 23.09
C SER A 483 -7.76 -16.20 22.62
N ARG A 484 -6.72 -16.39 23.44
CA ARG A 484 -5.36 -15.89 23.23
C ARG A 484 -4.38 -16.95 22.73
N CYS A 485 -4.78 -18.23 22.74
CA CYS A 485 -3.89 -19.33 22.39
C CYS A 485 -3.77 -19.42 20.86
N GLY A 486 -2.62 -19.07 20.29
CA GLY A 486 -2.33 -19.19 18.86
C GLY A 486 -1.32 -20.29 18.56
N ILE A 487 -0.82 -20.27 17.33
CA ILE A 487 0.26 -21.14 16.87
C ILE A 487 1.58 -20.45 17.10
N ASP A 488 2.49 -21.17 17.75
CA ASP A 488 3.85 -20.72 17.99
C ASP A 488 4.71 -20.91 16.73
N CYS A 489 4.81 -19.88 15.89
CA CYS A 489 5.64 -19.93 14.67
C CYS A 489 7.15 -19.74 14.94
N ASN A 490 7.54 -19.36 16.16
CA ASN A 490 8.92 -19.00 16.49
C ASN A 490 9.60 -20.00 17.46
N ASP A 491 8.92 -21.10 17.79
CA ASP A 491 9.39 -22.14 18.73
C ASP A 491 9.81 -21.56 20.09
N VAL A 492 9.04 -20.60 20.62
CA VAL A 492 9.25 -19.97 21.93
C VAL A 492 8.82 -20.92 23.07
N GLY A 493 7.98 -21.91 22.78
CA GLY A 493 7.49 -22.91 23.73
C GLY A 493 6.22 -22.49 24.49
N THR A 494 5.56 -21.41 24.05
CA THR A 494 4.32 -20.89 24.65
C THR A 494 3.29 -20.64 23.55
N ASN A 495 2.03 -21.02 23.76
CA ASN A 495 0.96 -20.77 22.77
C ASN A 495 0.22 -19.44 23.04
N ASP A 496 0.50 -18.72 24.13
CA ASP A 496 -0.21 -17.47 24.43
C ASP A 496 0.34 -16.31 23.59
N MET A 497 -0.48 -15.82 22.66
CA MET A 497 -0.12 -14.73 21.75
C MET A 497 0.09 -13.39 22.48
N LYS A 498 -0.46 -13.23 23.69
CA LYS A 498 -0.19 -12.05 24.52
C LYS A 498 1.25 -12.07 25.02
N GLU A 499 1.73 -13.21 25.49
CA GLU A 499 3.12 -13.37 25.96
C GLU A 499 4.11 -13.25 24.80
N GLN A 500 3.73 -13.75 23.62
CA GLN A 500 4.52 -13.61 22.40
C GLN A 500 4.46 -12.21 21.76
N ASN A 501 3.61 -11.30 22.27
CA ASN A 501 3.34 -9.97 21.70
C ASN A 501 2.93 -10.01 20.22
N VAL A 502 2.04 -10.94 19.86
CA VAL A 502 1.48 -11.07 18.51
C VAL A 502 0.10 -10.42 18.49
N PHE A 503 0.06 -9.17 18.01
CA PHE A 503 -1.14 -8.36 17.98
C PHE A 503 -1.50 -7.96 16.55
N GLU A 504 -2.79 -7.95 16.26
CA GLU A 504 -3.34 -7.48 15.00
C GLU A 504 -4.53 -6.54 15.29
N THR A 505 -4.89 -5.72 14.30
CA THR A 505 -5.99 -4.77 14.45
C THR A 505 -7.33 -5.47 14.25
N LEU A 506 -8.32 -5.14 15.09
CA LEU A 506 -9.68 -5.68 14.94
C LEU A 506 -10.26 -5.37 13.56
N ILE A 507 -10.15 -4.11 13.11
CA ILE A 507 -10.64 -3.67 11.80
C ILE A 507 -10.02 -4.52 10.69
N GLY A 508 -8.70 -4.76 10.76
CA GLY A 508 -8.00 -5.57 9.76
C GLY A 508 -8.59 -6.96 9.63
N LYS A 509 -8.87 -7.64 10.75
CA LYS A 509 -9.46 -8.99 10.75
C LYS A 509 -10.92 -9.02 10.31
N GLN A 510 -11.72 -8.05 10.76
CA GLN A 510 -13.11 -7.94 10.30
C GLN A 510 -13.17 -7.75 8.78
N GLN A 511 -12.34 -6.86 8.24
CA GLN A 511 -12.29 -6.58 6.81
C GLN A 511 -11.83 -7.81 5.99
N GLN A 512 -10.83 -8.56 6.46
CA GLN A 512 -10.39 -9.80 5.81
C GLN A 512 -11.54 -10.81 5.67
N ILE A 513 -12.30 -11.05 6.74
CA ILE A 513 -13.42 -12.01 6.72
C ILE A 513 -14.54 -11.53 5.79
N LEU A 514 -14.88 -10.24 5.86
CA LEU A 514 -15.95 -9.65 5.05
C LEU A 514 -15.59 -9.68 3.55
N LEU A 515 -14.41 -9.20 3.17
CA LEU A 515 -13.97 -9.15 1.78
C LEU A 515 -13.84 -10.56 1.17
N ALA A 516 -13.25 -11.51 1.89
CA ALA A 516 -13.15 -12.90 1.42
C ALA A 516 -14.55 -13.50 1.17
N THR A 517 -15.50 -13.27 2.09
CA THR A 517 -16.87 -13.77 1.95
C THR A 517 -17.60 -13.14 0.77
N GLN A 518 -17.45 -11.83 0.55
CA GLN A 518 -18.08 -11.13 -0.57
C GLN A 518 -17.57 -11.64 -1.93
N VAL A 519 -16.26 -11.83 -2.07
CA VAL A 519 -15.68 -12.35 -3.33
C VAL A 519 -16.13 -13.78 -3.58
N VAL A 520 -16.15 -14.64 -2.57
CA VAL A 520 -16.67 -16.01 -2.72
C VAL A 520 -18.14 -16.00 -3.15
N LYS A 521 -18.96 -15.12 -2.57
CA LYS A 521 -20.36 -14.94 -2.96
C LYS A 521 -20.49 -14.46 -4.41
N MET A 522 -19.61 -13.59 -4.89
CA MET A 522 -19.59 -13.17 -6.30
C MET A 522 -19.23 -14.35 -7.22
N ILE A 523 -18.19 -15.12 -6.88
CA ILE A 523 -17.72 -16.25 -7.69
C ILE A 523 -18.78 -17.35 -7.78
N LEU A 524 -19.43 -17.70 -6.66
CA LEU A 524 -20.47 -18.74 -6.62
C LEU A 524 -21.74 -18.38 -7.40
N LYS A 525 -21.97 -17.09 -7.65
CA LYS A 525 -23.10 -16.62 -8.48
C LYS A 525 -22.84 -16.73 -9.99
N ILE A 526 -21.61 -17.00 -10.40
CA ILE A 526 -21.25 -17.16 -11.81
C ILE A 526 -21.48 -18.62 -12.20
N ASP A 527 -22.52 -18.87 -12.98
CA ASP A 527 -22.89 -20.19 -13.51
C ASP A 527 -22.60 -20.34 -15.02
N ASP A 528 -22.33 -19.26 -15.73
CA ASP A 528 -22.09 -19.27 -17.17
C ASP A 528 -20.87 -18.42 -17.53
N VAL A 529 -19.84 -19.07 -18.09
CA VAL A 529 -18.61 -18.42 -18.53
C VAL A 529 -18.55 -18.49 -20.05
N ILE A 530 -18.64 -17.31 -20.68
CA ILE A 530 -18.58 -17.15 -22.12
C ILE A 530 -17.23 -16.51 -22.45
N THR A 531 -16.31 -17.31 -22.98
CA THR A 531 -15.04 -16.78 -23.48
C THR A 531 -15.15 -16.56 -25.00
N PRO A 532 -14.87 -15.34 -25.49
CA PRO A 532 -14.64 -15.16 -26.91
C PRO A 532 -13.39 -15.97 -27.29
N SER A 533 -13.45 -16.77 -28.35
CA SER A 533 -12.23 -17.36 -28.90
C SER A 533 -11.37 -16.23 -29.44
N GLU A 534 -10.32 -15.86 -28.71
CA GLU A 534 -9.28 -14.98 -29.22
C GLU A 534 -8.46 -15.76 -30.26
N TYR A 535 -8.12 -15.04 -31.34
CA TYR A 535 -7.39 -15.53 -32.50
C TYR A 535 -5.93 -15.83 -32.20
#